data_AF-A0A968P2L4-F1
#
_entry.id   AF-A0A968P2L4-F1
#
_cell.length_a   1.000
_cell.length_b   1.000
_cell.length_c   1.000
_cell.angle_alpha   90.00
_cell.angle_beta   90.00
_cell.angle_gamma   90.00
#
_symmetry.space_group_name_H-M   'P 1'
#
loop_
_entity.id
_entity.type
_entity.pdbx_description
1 polymer ?
#
loop_
_entity_poly.entity_id
_entity_poly.type
_entity_poly.pdbx_seq_one_letter_code
_entity_poly.pdbx_strand_id
1 'polypeptide(L)'
;MKSRYFSAAAVFLIFAAMSACKSTKPTSEPSFQAAGSGNHAGTNFSSGMQGMAQDVRKLLPFVYDREAFNNPKNREDIRKYLKEFVQVAHTINPDTGRKILGDDLLVQYSLSNLRQDLERAITSFNQGQTEYSRSVTKASLNHCFRCHSVTKWALRPHGIWINCTI
;
A
#
# COMPACT_ATOMS: atom_id res chain seq x y z
N MET A 1 -2.11 -27.32 -46.73
CA MET A 1 -3.04 -26.23 -47.08
C MET A 1 -4.48 -26.68 -46.86
N LYS A 2 -5.18 -26.14 -45.87
CA LYS A 2 -6.66 -26.10 -45.81
C LYS A 2 -7.06 -25.05 -44.78
N SER A 3 -7.31 -23.86 -45.32
CA SER A 3 -7.84 -22.69 -44.63
C SER A 3 -9.29 -22.96 -44.22
N ARG A 4 -9.68 -22.54 -43.00
CA ARG A 4 -11.09 -22.44 -42.60
C ARG A 4 -11.31 -21.06 -42.00
N TYR A 5 -11.86 -20.19 -42.84
CA TYR A 5 -12.51 -18.93 -42.49
C TYR A 5 -13.78 -19.26 -41.70
N PHE A 6 -13.93 -18.68 -40.50
CA PHE A 6 -15.20 -18.64 -39.79
C PHE A 6 -15.78 -17.23 -39.86
N SER A 7 -17.00 -17.16 -40.40
CA SER A 7 -17.79 -15.97 -40.69
C SER A 7 -18.10 -15.12 -39.48
N ALA A 8 -18.16 -13.82 -39.77
CA ALA A 8 -18.73 -12.77 -38.98
C ALA A 8 -20.26 -12.87 -38.82
N ALA A 9 -20.75 -12.02 -37.90
CA ALA A 9 -22.10 -11.45 -37.81
C ALA A 9 -23.16 -12.18 -36.96
N ALA A 10 -23.40 -11.65 -35.76
CA ALA A 10 -24.72 -11.46 -35.15
C ALA A 10 -24.51 -10.61 -33.87
N VAL A 11 -24.73 -9.29 -33.91
CA VAL A 11 -26.02 -8.65 -33.55
C VAL A 11 -26.45 -9.02 -32.13
N PHE A 12 -26.17 -8.14 -31.16
CA PHE A 12 -27.05 -7.87 -30.02
C PHE A 12 -26.80 -6.44 -29.51
N LEU A 13 -27.31 -5.48 -30.28
CA LEU A 13 -27.90 -4.26 -29.72
C LEU A 13 -29.19 -4.71 -29.01
N ILE A 14 -29.32 -4.49 -27.70
CA ILE A 14 -30.52 -4.05 -26.97
C ILE A 14 -30.09 -3.94 -25.48
N PHE A 15 -30.03 -2.72 -24.92
CA PHE A 15 -30.92 -2.26 -23.85
C PHE A 15 -30.53 -0.86 -23.39
N ALA A 16 -31.44 0.08 -23.68
CA ALA A 16 -31.48 1.40 -23.10
C ALA A 16 -32.08 1.35 -21.69
N ALA A 17 -31.64 2.32 -20.88
CA ALA A 17 -32.40 3.01 -19.84
C ALA A 17 -33.09 2.17 -18.73
N MET A 18 -32.39 2.03 -17.61
CA MET A 18 -33.02 2.13 -16.29
C MET A 18 -32.25 3.19 -15.50
N SER A 19 -32.79 4.41 -15.45
CA SER A 19 -33.75 4.89 -14.44
C SER A 19 -33.06 5.19 -13.11
N ALA A 20 -33.05 6.48 -12.81
CA ALA A 20 -32.44 7.07 -11.63
C ALA A 20 -33.14 6.61 -10.35
N CYS A 21 -32.42 5.86 -9.51
CA CYS A 21 -32.69 5.81 -8.08
C CYS A 21 -31.73 6.78 -7.37
N LYS A 22 -32.21 7.99 -7.12
CA LYS A 22 -31.72 8.81 -6.01
C LYS A 22 -32.03 8.06 -4.71
N SER A 23 -31.01 7.51 -4.06
CA SER A 23 -31.09 7.06 -2.68
C SER A 23 -29.96 7.70 -1.90
N THR A 24 -30.27 8.87 -1.34
CA THR A 24 -29.47 9.55 -0.33
C THR A 24 -29.70 8.83 1.00
N LYS A 25 -28.66 8.20 1.56
CA LYS A 25 -28.55 7.99 3.01
C LYS A 25 -27.11 8.24 3.49
N PRO A 26 -26.98 8.83 4.69
CA PRO A 26 -25.77 9.47 5.15
C PRO A 26 -24.80 8.39 5.63
N THR A 27 -23.66 8.30 4.99
CA THR A 27 -22.48 7.78 5.68
C THR A 27 -21.64 9.00 5.95
N SER A 28 -21.61 9.42 7.22
CA SER A 28 -20.53 10.24 7.72
C SER A 28 -19.25 9.47 7.41
N GLU A 29 -18.64 9.79 6.27
CA GLU A 29 -17.23 9.53 6.06
C GLU A 29 -16.54 10.04 7.31
N PRO A 30 -15.76 9.22 8.03
CA PRO A 30 -14.73 9.81 8.86
C PRO A 30 -13.97 10.73 7.93
N SER A 31 -14.02 12.03 8.22
CA SER A 31 -13.18 13.01 7.57
C SER A 31 -11.75 12.63 7.91
N PHE A 32 -11.21 11.71 7.11
CA PHE A 32 -9.79 11.54 6.97
C PHE A 32 -9.35 12.88 6.41
N GLN A 33 -8.95 13.75 7.34
CA GLN A 33 -8.14 14.91 7.03
C GLN A 33 -7.06 14.36 6.13
N ALA A 34 -7.19 14.62 4.83
CA ALA A 34 -6.19 14.33 3.84
C ALA A 34 -5.00 15.17 4.28
N ALA A 35 -4.16 14.54 5.10
CA ALA A 35 -2.98 15.16 5.66
C ALA A 35 -2.20 15.63 4.45
N GLY A 36 -2.16 16.95 4.30
CA GLY A 36 -1.40 17.59 3.27
C GLY A 36 0.00 17.03 3.26
N SER A 37 0.56 16.98 2.06
CA SER A 37 1.99 16.80 1.77
C SER A 37 2.82 17.81 2.58
N GLY A 38 2.98 17.53 3.87
CA GLY A 38 3.63 18.39 4.85
C GLY A 38 5.09 17.99 4.95
N ASN A 39 5.96 18.99 4.76
CA ASN A 39 7.41 18.90 4.88
C ASN A 39 7.85 17.99 6.05
N HIS A 40 8.35 16.80 5.74
CA HIS A 40 8.89 15.82 6.69
C HIS A 40 10.29 16.22 7.19
N ALA A 41 10.45 17.43 7.72
CA ALA A 41 11.65 17.83 8.43
C ALA A 41 11.57 17.29 9.87
N GLY A 42 12.14 16.10 10.10
CA GLY A 42 12.30 15.52 11.44
C GLY A 42 11.07 14.77 11.98
N THR A 43 10.52 13.82 11.24
CA THR A 43 9.39 13.03 11.74
C THR A 43 9.80 12.06 12.84
N ASN A 44 9.09 12.16 13.98
CA ASN A 44 9.11 11.15 15.03
C ASN A 44 8.76 9.77 14.45
N PHE A 45 9.48 8.72 14.88
CA PHE A 45 9.32 7.33 14.40
C PHE A 45 7.84 6.88 14.34
N SER A 46 7.06 7.23 15.36
CA SER A 46 5.61 6.95 15.43
C SER A 46 4.81 7.58 14.28
N SER A 47 5.09 8.84 13.94
CA SER A 47 4.41 9.54 12.83
C SER A 47 4.77 8.91 11.48
N GLY A 48 6.04 8.54 11.27
CA GLY A 48 6.45 7.83 10.06
C GLY A 48 5.76 6.46 9.92
N MET A 49 5.64 5.72 11.03
CA MET A 49 4.92 4.44 11.05
C MET A 49 3.42 4.61 10.74
N GLN A 50 2.78 5.66 11.26
CA GLN A 50 1.39 5.99 10.92
C GLN A 50 1.22 6.35 9.44
N GLY A 51 2.16 7.12 8.87
CA GLY A 51 2.16 7.43 7.43
C GLY A 51 2.25 6.16 6.59
N MET A 52 3.18 5.26 6.90
CA MET A 52 3.27 3.97 6.19
C MET A 52 1.98 3.15 6.31
N ALA A 53 1.34 3.12 7.48
CA ALA A 53 0.08 2.41 7.65
C ALA A 53 -1.04 2.98 6.76
N GLN A 54 -1.09 4.31 6.58
CA GLN A 54 -2.03 4.94 5.66
C GLN A 54 -1.73 4.55 4.20
N ASP A 55 -0.48 4.56 3.79
CA ASP A 55 -0.10 4.19 2.41
C ASP A 55 -0.37 2.71 2.12
N VAL A 56 -0.14 1.83 3.10
CA VAL A 56 -0.55 0.42 3.00
C VAL A 56 -2.06 0.31 2.78
N ARG A 57 -2.89 1.02 3.57
CA ARG A 57 -4.35 1.01 3.39
C ARG A 57 -4.79 1.45 1.99
N LYS A 58 -4.14 2.47 1.41
CA LYS A 58 -4.39 2.92 0.03
C LYS A 58 -4.00 1.85 -1.00
N LEU A 59 -2.91 1.14 -0.78
CA LEU A 59 -2.39 0.13 -1.71
C LEU A 59 -3.11 -1.23 -1.64
N LEU A 60 -3.64 -1.61 -0.46
CA LEU A 60 -4.24 -2.92 -0.23
C LEU A 60 -5.31 -3.34 -1.26
N PRO A 61 -6.26 -2.47 -1.68
CA PRO A 61 -7.25 -2.83 -2.68
C PRO A 61 -6.65 -3.25 -4.02
N PHE A 62 -5.47 -2.72 -4.38
CA PHE A 62 -4.80 -3.04 -5.65
C PHE A 62 -3.83 -4.21 -5.50
N VAL A 63 -3.04 -4.27 -4.43
CA VAL A 63 -1.96 -5.27 -4.31
C VAL A 63 -2.48 -6.71 -4.29
N TYR A 64 -3.65 -6.93 -3.67
CA TYR A 64 -4.28 -8.25 -3.57
C TYR A 64 -5.21 -8.59 -4.73
N ASP A 65 -5.66 -7.59 -5.49
CA ASP A 65 -6.46 -7.77 -6.70
C ASP A 65 -5.60 -7.55 -7.95
N ARG A 66 -5.27 -8.66 -8.61
CA ARG A 66 -4.46 -8.65 -9.83
C ARG A 66 -5.10 -7.81 -10.93
N GLU A 67 -6.41 -7.87 -11.11
CA GLU A 67 -7.10 -7.15 -12.18
C GLU A 67 -7.09 -5.65 -11.88
N ALA A 68 -7.36 -5.27 -10.64
CA ALA A 68 -7.31 -3.88 -10.21
C ALA A 68 -5.90 -3.27 -10.36
N PHE A 69 -4.84 -4.02 -10.03
CA PHE A 69 -3.46 -3.53 -10.14
C PHE A 69 -3.02 -3.27 -11.60
N ASN A 70 -3.49 -4.11 -12.53
CA ASN A 70 -3.14 -3.99 -13.95
C ASN A 70 -4.06 -3.06 -14.74
N ASN A 71 -5.14 -2.57 -14.13
CA ASN A 71 -6.10 -1.69 -14.80
C ASN A 71 -5.44 -0.33 -15.11
N PRO A 72 -5.40 0.11 -16.38
CA PRO A 72 -4.82 1.40 -16.75
C PRO A 72 -5.44 2.60 -16.02
N LYS A 73 -6.72 2.51 -15.63
CA LYS A 73 -7.42 3.56 -14.89
C LYS A 73 -6.83 3.79 -13.49
N ASN A 74 -6.25 2.76 -12.88
CA ASN A 74 -5.67 2.81 -11.54
C ASN A 74 -4.17 3.12 -11.56
N ARG A 75 -3.56 3.21 -12.74
CA ARG A 75 -2.09 3.29 -12.89
C ARG A 75 -1.50 4.51 -12.18
N GLU A 76 -2.15 5.66 -12.32
CA GLU A 76 -1.69 6.91 -11.70
C GLU A 76 -1.80 6.88 -10.17
N ASP A 77 -2.89 6.33 -9.64
CA ASP A 77 -3.09 6.19 -8.20
C ASP A 77 -2.09 5.21 -7.59
N ILE A 78 -1.89 4.04 -8.21
CA ILE A 78 -0.90 3.05 -7.75
C ILE A 78 0.52 3.65 -7.77
N ARG A 79 0.88 4.35 -8.84
CA ARG A 79 2.17 5.04 -8.95
C ARG A 79 2.36 6.07 -7.84
N LYS A 80 1.32 6.87 -7.57
CA LYS A 80 1.31 7.86 -6.50
C LYS A 80 1.48 7.20 -5.14
N TYR A 81 0.68 6.18 -4.83
CA TYR A 81 0.72 5.51 -3.52
C TYR A 81 2.03 4.75 -3.28
N LEU A 82 2.59 4.08 -4.31
CA LEU A 82 3.93 3.49 -4.21
C LEU A 82 5.00 4.55 -3.93
N LYS A 83 4.91 5.72 -4.58
CA LYS A 83 5.86 6.82 -4.38
C LYS A 83 5.77 7.40 -2.98
N GLU A 84 4.55 7.67 -2.50
CA GLU A 84 4.30 8.13 -1.13
C GLU A 84 4.86 7.12 -0.12
N PHE A 85 4.58 5.82 -0.34
CA PHE A 85 5.04 4.77 0.56
C PHE A 85 6.58 4.68 0.62
N VAL A 86 7.26 4.74 -0.52
CA VAL A 86 8.74 4.82 -0.58
C VAL A 86 9.22 6.03 0.22
N GLN A 87 8.67 7.22 -0.07
CA GLN A 87 9.09 8.46 0.59
C GLN A 87 8.97 8.37 2.11
N VAL A 88 7.81 7.94 2.63
CA VAL A 88 7.59 7.78 4.07
C VAL A 88 8.52 6.71 4.66
N ALA A 89 8.76 5.60 3.97
CA ALA A 89 9.70 4.59 4.44
C ALA A 89 11.12 5.16 4.60
N HIS A 90 11.54 6.11 3.77
CA HIS A 90 12.84 6.79 3.89
C HIS A 90 12.90 7.84 5.01
N THR A 91 11.78 8.42 5.45
CA THR A 91 11.79 9.41 6.55
C THR A 91 11.99 8.78 7.93
N ILE A 92 11.76 7.48 8.07
CA ILE A 92 11.89 6.77 9.35
C ILE A 92 13.36 6.57 9.70
N ASN A 93 13.86 7.26 10.72
CA ASN A 93 15.23 6.99 11.18
C ASN A 93 15.29 5.67 11.98
N PRO A 94 16.07 4.65 11.54
CA PRO A 94 16.22 3.40 12.28
C PRO A 94 16.81 3.59 13.69
N ASP A 95 17.66 4.61 13.90
CA ASP A 95 18.25 4.90 15.21
C ASP A 95 17.21 5.38 16.22
N THR A 96 16.20 6.12 15.77
CA THR A 96 15.05 6.48 16.61
C THR A 96 14.25 5.24 16.99
N GLY A 97 14.10 4.29 16.06
CA GLY A 97 13.48 2.99 16.33
C GLY A 97 14.23 2.21 17.41
N ARG A 98 15.56 2.13 17.31
CA ARG A 98 16.40 1.48 18.32
C ARG A 98 16.25 2.09 19.72
N LYS A 99 16.19 3.42 19.82
CA LYS A 99 15.97 4.09 21.12
C LYS A 99 14.63 3.74 21.76
N ILE A 100 13.59 3.49 20.95
CA ILE A 100 12.23 3.21 21.42
C ILE A 100 12.02 1.72 21.69
N LEU A 101 12.56 0.86 20.83
CA LEU A 101 12.31 -0.58 20.79
C LEU A 101 13.44 -1.42 21.40
N GLY A 102 14.57 -0.80 21.73
CA GLY A 102 15.81 -1.47 22.17
C GLY A 102 16.81 -1.64 21.03
N ASP A 103 18.03 -2.09 21.35
CA ASP A 103 19.14 -2.32 20.38
C ASP A 103 18.92 -3.57 19.50
N ASP A 104 17.69 -3.75 19.00
CA ASP A 104 17.35 -4.83 18.10
C ASP A 104 17.78 -4.50 16.65
N LEU A 105 18.77 -5.23 16.16
CA LEU A 105 19.27 -5.16 14.77
C LEU A 105 18.15 -5.44 13.74
N LEU A 106 17.07 -6.11 14.15
CA LEU A 106 15.94 -6.41 13.28
C LEU A 106 15.21 -5.17 12.78
N VAL A 107 15.18 -4.06 13.54
CA VAL A 107 14.52 -2.81 13.10
C VAL A 107 15.25 -2.24 11.90
N GLN A 108 16.58 -2.13 12.00
CA GLN A 108 17.42 -1.62 10.92
C GLN A 108 17.37 -2.53 9.69
N TYR A 109 17.49 -3.84 9.90
CA TYR A 109 17.44 -4.83 8.82
C TYR A 109 16.08 -4.83 8.10
N SER A 110 14.98 -4.86 8.84
CA SER A 110 13.63 -4.89 8.26
C SER A 110 13.32 -3.60 7.50
N LEU A 111 13.70 -2.44 8.05
CA LEU A 111 13.48 -1.15 7.40
C LEU A 111 14.35 -0.99 6.14
N SER A 112 15.59 -1.46 6.17
CA SER A 112 16.47 -1.46 5.00
C SER A 112 15.89 -2.30 3.86
N ASN A 113 15.46 -3.54 4.14
CA ASN A 113 14.88 -4.40 3.12
C ASN A 113 13.55 -3.87 2.60
N LEU A 114 12.71 -3.33 3.48
CA LEU A 114 11.46 -2.68 3.09
C LEU A 114 11.71 -1.57 2.06
N ARG A 115 12.68 -0.68 2.32
CA ARG A 115 13.04 0.39 1.39
C ARG A 115 13.49 -0.15 0.03
N GLN A 116 14.41 -1.10 0.03
CA GLN A 116 14.93 -1.70 -1.20
C GLN A 116 13.83 -2.39 -2.02
N ASP A 117 12.93 -3.12 -1.36
CA ASP A 117 11.82 -3.78 -2.04
C ASP A 117 10.82 -2.76 -2.60
N LEU A 118 10.53 -1.67 -1.87
CA LEU A 118 9.63 -0.62 -2.35
C LEU A 118 10.25 0.16 -3.53
N GLU A 119 11.54 0.50 -3.48
CA GLU A 119 12.28 1.12 -4.59
C GLU A 119 12.25 0.23 -5.84
N ARG A 120 12.43 -1.08 -5.65
CA ARG A 120 12.33 -2.07 -6.72
C ARG A 120 10.91 -2.15 -7.28
N ALA A 121 9.90 -2.15 -6.41
CA ALA A 121 8.50 -2.19 -6.82
C ALA A 121 8.12 -0.98 -7.67
N ILE A 122 8.45 0.24 -7.25
CA ILE A 122 8.11 1.45 -8.02
C ILE A 122 8.90 1.53 -9.34
N THR A 123 10.18 1.15 -9.34
CA THR A 123 11.01 1.13 -10.55
C THR A 123 10.43 0.16 -11.58
N SER A 124 10.07 -1.04 -11.15
CA SER A 124 9.45 -2.07 -12.00
C SER A 124 8.09 -1.63 -12.53
N PHE A 125 7.29 -0.95 -11.70
CA PHE A 125 6.00 -0.40 -12.10
C PHE A 125 6.15 0.62 -13.24
N ASN A 126 7.10 1.56 -13.08
CA ASN A 126 7.38 2.59 -14.08
C ASN A 126 7.89 2.00 -15.41
N GLN A 127 8.58 0.86 -15.35
CA GLN A 127 9.03 0.10 -16.53
C GLN A 127 7.93 -0.76 -17.17
N GLY A 128 6.70 -0.74 -16.65
CA GLY A 128 5.59 -1.55 -17.15
C GLY A 128 5.59 -3.00 -16.67
N GLN A 129 6.50 -3.39 -15.77
CA GLN A 129 6.55 -4.71 -15.14
C GLN A 129 5.57 -4.78 -13.96
N THR A 130 4.28 -4.61 -14.24
CA THR A 130 3.22 -4.45 -13.23
C THR A 130 3.06 -5.67 -12.32
N GLU A 131 3.07 -6.89 -12.87
CA GLU A 131 2.95 -8.11 -12.05
C GLU A 131 4.13 -8.30 -11.10
N TYR A 132 5.34 -8.02 -11.58
CA TYR A 132 6.53 -8.10 -10.75
C TYR A 132 6.48 -7.05 -9.64
N SER A 133 6.13 -5.80 -10.00
CA SER A 133 5.91 -4.73 -9.02
C SER A 133 4.88 -5.11 -7.95
N ARG A 134 3.75 -5.69 -8.35
CA ARG A 134 2.70 -6.15 -7.43
C ARG A 134 3.22 -7.22 -6.49
N SER A 135 3.94 -8.21 -7.02
CA SER A 135 4.52 -9.30 -6.23
C SER A 135 5.54 -8.79 -5.21
N VAL A 136 6.43 -7.89 -5.62
CA VAL A 136 7.43 -7.28 -4.71
C VAL A 136 6.75 -6.42 -3.66
N THR A 137 5.75 -5.61 -4.03
CA THR A 137 4.96 -4.81 -3.07
C THR A 137 4.27 -5.69 -2.05
N LYS A 138 3.66 -6.81 -2.48
CA LYS A 138 3.03 -7.76 -1.57
C LYS A 138 4.05 -8.41 -0.63
N ALA A 139 5.21 -8.79 -1.15
CA ALA A 139 6.28 -9.40 -0.37
C ALA A 139 6.87 -8.43 0.66
N SER A 140 6.98 -7.14 0.33
CA SER A 140 7.56 -6.14 1.22
C SER A 140 6.70 -5.89 2.47
N LEU A 141 5.39 -6.09 2.39
CA LEU A 141 4.48 -6.05 3.56
C LEU A 141 4.84 -7.10 4.62
N ASN A 142 5.55 -8.17 4.26
CA ASN A 142 6.03 -9.16 5.23
C ASN A 142 7.07 -8.57 6.21
N HIS A 143 7.80 -7.52 5.83
CA HIS A 143 8.72 -6.83 6.74
C HIS A 143 7.97 -6.14 7.88
N CYS A 144 6.76 -5.63 7.62
CA CYS A 144 5.88 -5.08 8.66
C CYS A 144 5.53 -6.17 9.68
N PHE A 145 5.07 -7.33 9.23
CA PHE A 145 4.71 -8.44 10.12
C PHE A 145 5.92 -8.99 10.89
N ARG A 146 7.08 -9.12 10.23
CA ARG A 146 8.31 -9.60 10.88
C ARG A 146 8.77 -8.65 11.99
N CYS A 147 8.77 -7.34 11.74
CA CYS A 147 9.14 -6.36 12.75
C CYS A 147 8.12 -6.31 13.90
N HIS A 148 6.82 -6.28 13.59
CA HIS A 148 5.76 -6.20 14.60
C HIS A 148 5.52 -7.50 15.39
N SER A 149 5.89 -8.66 14.85
CA SER A 149 5.79 -9.92 15.60
C SER A 149 6.88 -10.06 16.67
N VAL A 150 8.08 -9.54 16.42
CA VAL A 150 9.19 -9.60 17.39
C VAL A 150 9.10 -8.47 18.41
N THR A 151 8.81 -7.25 17.97
CA THR A 151 8.78 -6.06 18.85
C THR A 151 7.61 -6.03 19.83
N LYS A 152 6.50 -6.74 19.55
CA LYS A 152 5.38 -6.90 20.50
C LYS A 152 5.79 -7.56 21.81
N TRP A 153 6.87 -8.34 21.84
CA TRP A 153 7.37 -8.99 23.05
C TRP A 153 8.41 -8.16 23.80
N ALA A 154 9.10 -7.23 23.13
CA ALA A 154 10.13 -6.39 23.72
C ALA A 154 9.55 -5.21 24.53
N LEU A 155 8.31 -4.80 24.26
CA LEU A 155 7.64 -3.69 24.92
C LEU A 155 6.58 -4.16 25.94
N ARG A 156 7.01 -4.70 27.10
CA ARG A 156 6.52 -4.28 28.45
C ARG A 156 6.94 -5.21 29.61
N PRO A 157 7.48 -4.61 30.70
CA PRO A 157 7.24 -5.05 32.07
C PRO A 157 5.98 -4.39 32.72
N HIS A 158 5.37 -3.37 32.11
CA HIS A 158 4.28 -2.58 32.73
C HIS A 158 3.03 -2.42 31.84
N GLY A 159 2.25 -3.50 31.76
CA GLY A 159 0.78 -3.60 31.83
C GLY A 159 -0.21 -2.62 31.15
N ILE A 160 0.19 -1.61 30.39
CA ILE A 160 -0.78 -0.80 29.61
C ILE A 160 -0.96 -1.48 28.24
N TRP A 161 -2.12 -1.43 27.61
CA TRP A 161 -2.33 -1.97 26.26
C TRP A 161 -2.58 -0.78 25.35
N ILE A 162 -1.61 -0.41 24.50
CA ILE A 162 -1.89 0.54 23.42
C ILE A 162 -2.51 -0.30 22.32
N ASN A 163 -3.83 -0.19 22.19
CA ASN A 163 -4.62 -0.81 21.14
C ASN A 163 -4.18 -0.24 19.78
N CYS A 164 -3.27 -0.94 19.10
CA CYS A 164 -3.13 -0.85 17.65
C CYS A 164 -4.03 -1.91 17.02
N THR A 165 -5.34 -1.67 17.05
CA THR A 165 -6.30 -2.35 16.18
C THR A 165 -6.13 -1.73 14.79
N ILE A 166 -5.66 -2.52 13.83
CA ILE A 166 -5.52 -2.10 12.42
C ILE A 166 -6.88 -1.88 11.79
#